data_AF-A0A938TRU6-F1
#
_entry.id   AF-A0A938TRU6-F1
#
_cell.length_a   1.000
_cell.length_b   1.000
_cell.length_c   1.000
_cell.angle_alpha   90.00
_cell.angle_beta   90.00
_cell.angle_gamma   90.00
#
_symmetry.space_group_name_H-M   'P 1'
#
loop_
_entity.id
_entity.type
_entity.pdbx_description
1 polymer ?
#
loop_
_entity_poly.entity_id
_entity_poly.type
_entity_poly.pdbx_seq_one_letter_code
_entity_poly.pdbx_strand_id
1 'polypeptide(L)'
;MTIRKKPTPVSHLLEQGEGILKRLRAGTLEAERSLAALRAVLPPELAREVWSATLRGTTLTAFVSTAAWGTRLRYVAPKLAGAIADGLGAPVEDIKVKVRARPR
;
A
#
# COMPACT_ATOMS: atom_id res chain seq x y z
N MET A 1 -40.80 -13.98 -24.92
CA MET A 1 -40.99 -13.26 -23.64
C MET A 1 -39.72 -12.48 -23.33
N THR A 2 -39.75 -11.14 -23.39
CA THR A 2 -38.57 -10.29 -23.18
C THR A 2 -38.63 -9.66 -21.79
N ILE A 3 -37.67 -9.99 -20.93
CA ILE A 3 -37.58 -9.50 -19.56
C ILE A 3 -37.08 -8.04 -19.60
N ARG A 4 -37.97 -7.08 -19.33
CA ARG A 4 -37.59 -5.67 -19.09
C ARG A 4 -36.80 -5.58 -17.77
N LYS A 5 -35.50 -5.27 -17.82
CA LYS A 5 -34.74 -4.88 -16.62
C LYS A 5 -35.31 -3.56 -16.09
N LYS A 6 -35.73 -3.54 -14.82
CA LYS A 6 -36.14 -2.30 -14.14
C LYS A 6 -34.92 -1.37 -14.01
N PRO A 7 -35.09 -0.04 -14.17
CA PRO A 7 -34.01 0.92 -14.02
C PRO A 7 -33.51 0.94 -12.57
N THR A 8 -32.18 0.93 -12.40
CA THR A 8 -31.54 1.04 -11.08
C THR A 8 -31.78 2.44 -10.51
N PRO A 9 -32.28 2.58 -9.26
CA PRO A 9 -32.45 3.89 -8.63
C PRO A 9 -31.11 4.59 -8.45
N VAL A 10 -31.09 5.92 -8.65
CA VAL A 10 -29.89 6.75 -8.46
C VAL A 10 -29.37 6.67 -7.01
N SER A 11 -30.26 6.54 -6.03
CA SER A 11 -29.88 6.34 -4.62
C SER A 11 -28.99 5.12 -4.42
N HIS A 12 -29.28 4.01 -5.10
CA HIS A 12 -28.49 2.79 -4.99
C HIS A 12 -27.10 2.94 -5.63
N LEU A 13 -26.96 3.77 -6.67
CA LEU A 13 -25.66 4.10 -7.26
C LEU A 13 -24.84 5.02 -6.34
N LEU A 14 -25.49 5.96 -5.65
CA LEU A 14 -24.83 6.86 -4.70
C LEU A 14 -24.34 6.12 -3.45
N GLU A 15 -25.16 5.24 -2.87
CA GLU A 15 -24.77 4.39 -1.73
C GLU A 15 -23.58 3.47 -2.07
N GLN A 16 -23.58 2.89 -3.28
CA GLN A 16 -22.44 2.11 -3.78
C GLN A 16 -21.18 2.99 -3.94
N GLY A 17 -21.35 4.23 -4.43
CA GLY A 17 -20.28 5.21 -4.56
C GLY A 17 -19.66 5.60 -3.21
N GLU A 18 -20.48 5.86 -2.19
CA GLU A 18 -20.04 6.16 -0.83
C GLU A 18 -19.23 5.02 -0.22
N GLY A 19 -19.68 3.77 -0.40
CA GLY A 19 -18.96 2.59 0.05
C GLY A 19 -17.62 2.37 -0.67
N ILE A 20 -17.51 2.72 -1.95
CA ILE A 20 -16.25 2.69 -2.70
C ILE A 20 -15.30 3.77 -2.20
N LEU A 21 -15.78 5.02 -2.08
CA LEU A 21 -14.97 6.14 -1.60
C LEU A 21 -14.44 5.90 -0.18
N LYS A 22 -15.28 5.37 0.72
CA LYS A 22 -14.86 5.02 2.08
C LYS A 22 -13.76 3.97 2.09
N ARG A 23 -13.87 2.92 1.25
CA ARG A 23 -12.83 1.89 1.10
C ARG A 23 -11.53 2.45 0.51
N LEU A 24 -11.63 3.33 -0.49
CA LEU A 24 -10.46 4.00 -1.07
C LEU A 24 -9.73 4.85 -0.01
N ARG A 25 -10.47 5.65 0.77
CA ARG A 25 -9.88 6.45 1.85
C ARG A 25 -9.21 5.60 2.92
N ALA A 26 -9.87 4.52 3.36
CA ALA A 26 -9.29 3.59 4.33
C ALA A 26 -8.00 2.95 3.80
N GLY A 27 -7.99 2.51 2.54
CA GLY A 27 -6.80 1.96 1.89
C GLY A 27 -5.67 2.98 1.78
N THR A 28 -5.96 4.25 1.50
CA THR A 28 -4.95 5.31 1.48
C THR A 28 -4.36 5.53 2.87
N LEU A 29 -5.18 5.58 3.93
CA LEU A 29 -4.69 5.76 5.31
C LEU A 29 -3.82 4.58 5.78
N GLU A 30 -4.16 3.36 5.40
CA GLU A 30 -3.32 2.18 5.66
C GLU A 30 -2.00 2.23 4.92
N ALA A 31 -2.01 2.67 3.66
CA ALA A 31 -0.80 2.84 2.87
C ALA A 31 0.13 3.92 3.45
N GLU A 32 -0.43 5.06 3.89
CA GLU A 32 0.33 6.13 4.53
C GLU A 32 0.94 5.68 5.86
N ARG A 33 0.18 4.98 6.71
CA ARG A 33 0.70 4.39 7.96
C ARG A 33 1.83 3.40 7.67
N SER A 34 1.64 2.53 6.67
CA SER A 34 2.64 1.55 6.28
C SER A 34 3.92 2.21 5.77
N LEU A 35 3.76 3.26 4.97
CA LEU A 35 4.87 4.04 4.40
C LEU A 35 5.64 4.78 5.49
N ALA A 36 4.95 5.39 6.45
CA ALA A 36 5.56 6.10 7.56
C ALA A 36 6.41 5.17 8.44
N ALA A 37 5.86 4.02 8.84
CA ALA A 37 6.59 3.02 9.63
C ALA A 37 7.82 2.49 8.89
N LEU A 38 7.69 2.15 7.60
CA LEU A 38 8.82 1.71 6.79
C LEU A 38 9.91 2.79 6.66
N ARG A 39 9.52 4.04 6.42
CA ARG A 39 10.48 5.15 6.28
C ARG A 39 11.20 5.50 7.59
N ALA A 40 10.56 5.30 8.74
CA ALA A 40 11.13 5.62 10.05
C ALA A 40 12.36 4.74 10.40
N VAL A 41 12.45 3.54 9.82
CA VAL A 41 13.52 2.58 10.11
C VAL A 41 14.55 2.46 8.99
N LEU A 42 14.22 2.94 7.78
CA LEU A 42 15.14 2.89 6.65
C LEU A 42 16.23 3.97 6.75
N PRO A 43 17.42 3.70 6.18
CA PRO A 43 18.39 4.75 5.90
C PRO A 43 17.75 5.91 5.11
N PRO A 44 18.10 7.18 5.41
CA PRO A 44 17.41 8.35 4.84
C PRO A 44 17.33 8.36 3.31
N GLU A 45 18.39 7.90 2.65
CA GLU A 45 18.47 7.81 1.19
C GLU A 45 17.49 6.79 0.59
N LEU A 46 17.20 5.69 1.29
CA LEU A 46 16.20 4.71 0.86
C LEU A 46 14.79 5.17 1.22
N ALA A 47 14.61 5.75 2.41
CA ALA A 47 13.33 6.24 2.88
C ALA A 47 12.71 7.25 1.89
N ARG A 48 13.51 8.16 1.33
CA ARG A 48 13.08 9.15 0.33
C ARG A 48 12.55 8.54 -0.97
N GLU A 49 13.08 7.38 -1.34
CA GLU A 49 12.85 6.76 -2.66
C GLU A 49 11.71 5.73 -2.64
N VAL A 50 11.37 5.22 -1.45
CA VAL A 50 10.12 4.47 -1.26
C VAL A 50 8.96 5.45 -1.28
N TRP A 51 8.07 5.35 -2.26
CA TRP A 51 6.98 6.30 -2.45
C TRP A 51 5.61 5.77 -2.00
N SER A 52 5.49 4.47 -1.75
CA SER A 52 4.31 3.84 -1.15
C SER A 52 4.71 2.54 -0.49
N ALA A 53 3.94 2.13 0.53
CA ALA A 53 4.03 0.80 1.11
C ALA A 53 2.62 0.31 1.49
N THR A 54 2.41 -0.99 1.46
CA THR A 54 1.14 -1.61 1.88
C THR A 54 1.41 -2.94 2.55
N LEU A 55 0.83 -3.15 3.72
CA LEU A 55 0.81 -4.46 4.38
C LEU A 55 -0.47 -5.20 4.00
N ARG A 56 -0.35 -6.46 3.56
CA ARG A 56 -1.49 -7.37 3.37
C ARG A 56 -1.17 -8.71 4.02
N GLY A 57 -1.95 -9.10 5.01
CA GLY A 57 -1.57 -10.21 5.89
C GLY A 57 -0.21 -9.92 6.52
N THR A 58 0.75 -10.81 6.35
CA THR A 58 2.13 -10.67 6.83
C THR A 58 3.12 -10.20 5.75
N THR A 59 2.63 -9.83 4.56
CA THR A 59 3.49 -9.39 3.44
C THR A 59 3.46 -7.87 3.30
N LEU A 60 4.60 -7.22 3.54
CA LEU A 60 4.80 -5.81 3.24
C LEU A 60 5.25 -5.64 1.79
N THR A 61 4.53 -4.85 1.00
CA THR A 61 4.96 -4.46 -0.35
C THR A 61 5.39 -3.01 -0.36
N ALA A 62 6.66 -2.75 -0.66
CA ALA A 62 7.24 -1.42 -0.84
C ALA A 62 7.39 -1.08 -2.34
N PHE A 63 7.16 0.18 -2.68
CA PHE A 63 7.21 0.69 -4.05
C PHE A 63 8.31 1.74 -4.21
N VAL A 64 9.12 1.58 -5.25
CA VAL A 64 10.22 2.49 -5.62
C VAL A 64 10.14 2.84 -7.10
N SER A 65 10.77 3.94 -7.50
CA SER A 65 10.73 4.49 -8.86
C SER A 65 11.67 3.79 -9.84
N THR A 66 12.81 3.25 -9.37
CA THR A 66 13.86 2.67 -10.22
C THR A 66 14.31 1.29 -9.75
N ALA A 67 14.87 0.51 -10.68
CA ALA A 67 15.44 -0.80 -10.37
C ALA A 67 16.64 -0.71 -9.41
N ALA A 68 17.46 0.34 -9.53
CA ALA A 68 18.60 0.57 -8.64
C ALA A 68 18.15 0.67 -7.17
N TRP A 69 17.11 1.47 -6.90
CA TRP A 69 16.53 1.56 -5.57
C TRP A 69 15.86 0.25 -5.13
N GLY A 70 15.24 -0.45 -6.07
CA GLY A 70 14.64 -1.76 -5.81
C GLY A 70 15.66 -2.78 -5.31
N THR A 71 16.82 -2.85 -5.95
CA THR A 71 17.91 -3.74 -5.54
C THR A 71 18.47 -3.37 -4.17
N ARG A 72 18.73 -2.08 -3.92
CA ARG A 72 19.22 -1.61 -2.61
C ARG A 72 18.24 -1.92 -1.48
N LEU A 73 16.96 -1.65 -1.70
CA LEU A 73 15.92 -1.91 -0.70
C LEU A 73 15.77 -3.41 -0.40
N ARG A 74 15.84 -4.29 -1.42
CA ARG A 74 15.80 -5.75 -1.20
C ARG A 74 16.96 -6.25 -0.35
N TYR A 75 18.11 -5.60 -0.41
CA TYR A 75 19.28 -5.96 0.39
C TYR A 75 19.17 -5.49 1.85
N VAL A 76 18.59 -4.31 2.08
CA VAL A 76 18.53 -3.67 3.41
C VAL A 76 17.27 -4.10 4.19
N ALA A 77 16.11 -4.13 3.54
CA ALA A 77 14.82 -4.31 4.22
C ALA A 77 14.70 -5.60 5.06
N PRO A 78 15.17 -6.78 4.61
CA PRO A 78 15.08 -8.00 5.43
C PRO A 78 15.81 -7.89 6.76
N LYS A 79 16.90 -7.12 6.83
CA LYS A 79 17.68 -6.91 8.07
C LYS A 79 16.94 -6.02 9.08
N LEU A 80 15.92 -5.30 8.62
CA LEU A 80 15.13 -4.37 9.41
C LEU A 80 13.70 -4.90 9.67
N ALA A 81 13.38 -6.13 9.24
CA ALA A 81 12.02 -6.67 9.28
C ALA A 81 11.39 -6.63 10.69
N GLY A 82 12.17 -6.91 11.74
CA GLY A 82 11.70 -6.79 13.13
C GLY A 82 11.30 -5.35 13.50
N ALA A 83 12.18 -4.38 13.26
CA ALA A 83 11.89 -2.97 13.52
C ALA A 83 10.72 -2.44 12.67
N ILE A 84 10.57 -2.93 11.44
CA ILE A 84 9.41 -2.62 10.58
C ILE A 84 8.12 -3.19 11.20
N ALA A 85 8.14 -4.44 11.66
CA ALA A 85 6.99 -5.09 12.29
C ALA A 85 6.58 -4.37 13.58
N ASP A 86 7.55 -3.98 14.41
CA ASP A 86 7.33 -3.20 15.63
C ASP A 86 6.69 -1.84 15.31
N GLY A 87 7.21 -1.12 14.31
CA GLY A 87 6.67 0.16 13.87
C GLY A 87 5.26 0.07 13.26
N LEU A 88 4.90 -1.07 12.69
CA LEU A 88 3.56 -1.34 12.16
C LEU A 88 2.58 -1.88 13.21
N GLY A 89 3.07 -2.38 14.34
CA GLY A 89 2.26 -3.12 15.31
C GLY A 89 1.66 -4.41 14.74
N ALA A 90 2.29 -4.99 13.72
CA ALA A 90 1.80 -6.14 12.98
C ALA A 90 2.96 -6.99 12.43
N PRO A 91 2.80 -8.33 12.33
CA PRO A 91 3.86 -9.20 11.85
C PRO A 91 4.20 -8.93 10.38
N VAL A 92 5.50 -8.96 10.06
CA VAL A 92 6.03 -8.87 8.70
C VAL A 92 6.93 -10.08 8.44
N GLU A 93 6.43 -11.03 7.68
CA GLU A 93 7.14 -12.28 7.34
C GLU A 93 7.80 -12.21 5.96
N ASP A 94 7.23 -11.43 5.04
CA ASP A 94 7.76 -11.25 3.69
C ASP A 94 7.78 -9.76 3.30
N ILE A 95 8.84 -9.35 2.61
CA ILE A 95 9.00 -7.99 2.11
C ILE A 95 9.20 -8.02 0.59
N LYS A 96 8.15 -7.61 -0.14
CA LYS A 96 8.18 -7.50 -1.60
C LYS A 96 8.56 -6.09 -2.01
N VAL A 97 9.48 -5.98 -2.96
CA VAL A 97 9.88 -4.69 -3.54
C VAL A 97 9.44 -4.63 -5.01
N LYS A 98 8.57 -3.67 -5.31
CA LYS A 98 8.04 -3.43 -6.67
C LYS A 98 8.59 -2.13 -7.23
N VAL A 99 9.06 -2.20 -8.47
CA VAL A 99 9.47 -1.03 -9.25
C VAL A 99 8.26 -0.56 -10.06
N ARG A 100 7.83 0.68 -9.82
CA ARG A 100 6.66 1.30 -10.43
C ARG A 100 6.88 2.81 -10.54
N ALA A 101 6.35 3.41 -11.61
CA ALA A 101 6.32 4.86 -11.73
C ALA A 101 5.54 5.46 -10.56
N ARG A 102 6.07 6.53 -9.98
CA ARG A 102 5.37 7.28 -8.94
C ARG A 102 4.15 7.96 -9.58
N PRO A 103 2.94 7.83 -9.02
CA PRO A 103 1.78 8.59 -9.47
C PRO A 103 2.09 10.09 -9.45
N ARG A 104 1.68 10.82 -10.50
CA ARG A 104 1.80 12.28 -10.56
C ARG A 104 0.70 12.94 -9.74
#